data_AF-A0A7C3H0S2-F1
#
_entry.id   AF-A0A7C3H0S2-F1
#
_cell.length_a   1.000
_cell.length_b   1.000
_cell.length_c   1.000
_cell.angle_alpha   90.00
_cell.angle_beta   90.00
_cell.angle_gamma   90.00
#
_symmetry.space_group_name_H-M   'P 1'
#
loop_
_entity.id
_entity.type
_entity.pdbx_description
1 polymer ?
#
loop_
_entity_poly.entity_id
_entity_poly.type
_entity_poly.pdbx_seq_one_letter_code
_entity_poly.pdbx_strand_id
1 'polypeptide(L)'
;MRHPPQLRIPALYMRGGTSKGVFFRLDDLPPAAQTPGAARDALLLRLIGSPDPYGKHTDGMGGATSSTSKVVILSRSRRPDHDIDYLFGQVAIDRPFVDWSGNCGNLSAAVGPAA
;
A
#
# COMPACT_ATOMS: atom_id res chain seq x y z
N MET A 1 18.30 -17.01 15.48
CA MET A 1 19.12 -16.08 14.66
C MET A 1 18.78 -14.65 15.06
N ARG A 2 19.78 -13.77 15.23
CA ARG A 2 19.59 -12.38 15.68
C ARG A 2 18.89 -11.48 14.63
N HIS A 3 19.02 -11.83 13.36
CA HIS A 3 18.37 -11.15 12.23
C HIS A 3 17.70 -12.19 11.34
N PRO A 4 16.36 -12.36 11.43
CA PRO A 4 15.64 -13.26 10.54
C PRO A 4 15.66 -12.72 9.10
N PRO A 5 15.47 -13.60 8.09
CA PRO A 5 15.33 -13.16 6.70
C PRO A 5 14.10 -12.27 6.51
N GLN A 6 14.13 -11.44 5.47
CA GLN A 6 12.98 -10.62 5.09
C GLN A 6 11.79 -11.47 4.66
N LEU A 7 10.58 -10.97 4.93
CA LEU A 7 9.36 -11.53 4.38
C LEU A 7 9.28 -11.27 2.87
N ARG A 8 8.67 -12.19 2.12
CA ARG A 8 8.30 -12.00 0.73
C ARG A 8 6.79 -11.98 0.64
N ILE A 9 6.23 -10.89 0.13
CA ILE A 9 4.79 -10.67 0.05
C ILE A 9 4.46 -10.41 -1.42
N PRO A 10 3.59 -11.20 -2.06
CA PRO A 10 3.13 -10.94 -3.41
C PRO A 10 2.54 -9.52 -3.53
N ALA A 11 2.97 -8.78 -4.54
CA ALA A 11 2.55 -7.40 -4.76
C ALA A 11 2.69 -7.03 -6.24
N LEU A 12 1.93 -6.03 -6.67
CA LEU A 12 2.03 -5.41 -7.99
C LEU A 12 2.45 -3.94 -7.83
N TYR A 13 3.52 -3.52 -8.51
CA TYR A 13 3.89 -2.10 -8.57
C TYR A 13 3.40 -1.51 -9.90
N MET A 14 2.44 -0.60 -9.82
CA MET A 14 1.72 -0.15 -11.01
C MET A 14 1.61 1.37 -11.07
N ARG A 15 1.58 1.88 -12.30
CA ARG A 15 1.14 3.23 -12.60
C ARG A 15 -0.36 3.22 -12.87
N GLY A 16 -1.11 4.05 -12.15
CA GLY A 16 -2.52 4.36 -12.41
C GLY A 16 -2.66 5.85 -12.64
N GLY A 17 -3.19 6.27 -13.79
CA GLY A 17 -3.18 7.67 -14.21
C GLY A 17 -1.77 8.26 -14.12
N THR A 18 -1.62 9.34 -13.32
CA THR A 18 -0.34 10.03 -13.04
C THR A 18 0.28 9.66 -11.69
N SER A 19 -0.19 8.60 -11.02
CA SER A 19 0.34 8.12 -9.74
C SER A 19 0.97 6.73 -9.89
N LYS A 20 1.87 6.37 -8.96
CA LYS A 20 2.37 5.01 -8.79
C LYS A 20 2.04 4.52 -7.39
N GLY A 21 1.69 3.24 -7.27
CA GLY A 21 1.41 2.61 -5.99
C GLY A 21 1.77 1.14 -5.98
N VAL A 22 1.95 0.60 -4.78
CA VAL A 22 2.07 -0.86 -4.56
C VAL A 22 0.70 -1.41 -4.22
N PHE A 23 0.24 -2.38 -4.99
CA PHE A 23 -1.05 -3.04 -4.88
C PHE A 23 -0.88 -4.43 -4.27
N PHE A 24 -1.78 -4.79 -3.36
CA PHE A 24 -1.85 -6.09 -2.72
C PHE A 24 -3.24 -6.68 -2.89
N ARG A 25 -3.33 -8.01 -3.01
CA ARG A 25 -4.54 -8.73 -2.64
C ARG A 25 -4.56 -8.87 -1.13
N LEU A 26 -5.73 -8.73 -0.50
CA LEU A 26 -5.86 -8.85 0.95
C LEU A 26 -5.31 -10.19 1.46
N ASP A 27 -5.60 -11.28 0.74
CA ASP A 27 -5.21 -12.64 1.14
C ASP A 27 -3.70 -12.89 1.03
N ASP A 28 -2.97 -12.09 0.25
CA ASP A 28 -1.51 -12.18 0.12
C ASP A 28 -0.77 -11.50 1.28
N LEU A 29 -1.47 -10.66 2.06
CA LEU A 29 -0.88 -10.01 3.22
C LEU A 29 -0.69 -11.02 4.36
N PRO A 30 0.35 -10.84 5.21
CA PRO A 30 0.47 -11.59 6.45
C PRO A 30 -0.82 -11.52 7.28
N PRO A 31 -1.23 -12.59 8.00
CA PRO A 31 -2.50 -12.63 8.73
C PRO A 31 -2.76 -11.42 9.63
N ALA A 32 -1.73 -10.93 10.33
CA ALA A 32 -1.84 -9.76 11.20
C ALA A 32 -2.13 -8.43 10.44
N ALA A 33 -1.86 -8.38 9.14
CA ALA A 33 -2.13 -7.23 8.28
C ALA A 33 -3.41 -7.39 7.42
N GLN A 34 -4.09 -8.54 7.49
CA GLN A 34 -5.37 -8.76 6.80
C GLN A 34 -6.54 -8.04 7.46
N THR A 35 -6.37 -7.55 8.69
CA THR A 35 -7.32 -6.63 9.35
C THR A 35 -6.72 -5.23 9.48
N PRO A 36 -7.52 -4.15 9.45
CA PRO A 36 -7.04 -2.80 9.73
C PRO A 36 -6.40 -2.73 11.13
N GLY A 37 -5.30 -1.98 11.25
CA GLY A 37 -4.63 -1.76 12.53
C GLY A 37 -3.11 -1.59 12.40
N ALA A 38 -2.45 -1.44 13.55
CA ALA A 38 -1.04 -1.07 13.63
C ALA A 38 -0.09 -2.02 12.89
N ALA A 39 -0.40 -3.33 12.84
CA ALA A 39 0.43 -4.30 12.13
C ALA A 39 0.40 -4.08 10.60
N ARG A 40 -0.77 -3.75 10.04
CA ARG A 40 -0.91 -3.37 8.64
C ARG A 40 -0.17 -2.07 8.36
N ASP A 41 -0.38 -1.05 9.18
CA ASP A 41 0.25 0.25 8.98
C ASP A 41 1.78 0.15 9.05
N ALA A 42 2.32 -0.58 10.03
CA ALA A 42 3.75 -0.81 10.17
C ALA A 42 4.35 -1.54 8.96
N LEU A 43 3.64 -2.54 8.43
CA LEU A 43 4.06 -3.26 7.22
C LEU A 43 4.17 -2.31 6.02
N LEU A 44 3.13 -1.50 5.80
CA LEU A 44 3.03 -0.62 4.63
C LEU A 44 3.99 0.58 4.74
N LEU A 45 4.19 1.11 5.94
CA LEU A 45 5.23 2.10 6.25
C LEU A 45 6.60 1.55 5.86
N ARG A 46 6.96 0.34 6.33
CA ARG A 46 8.25 -0.27 6.02
C ARG A 46 8.44 -0.55 4.53
N LEU A 47 7.39 -1.00 3.85
CA LEU A 47 7.38 -1.25 2.41
C LEU A 47 7.68 0.02 1.62
N ILE A 48 6.98 1.13 1.94
CA ILE A 48 7.15 2.40 1.22
C ILE A 48 8.49 3.07 1.57
N GLY A 49 9.03 2.80 2.76
CA GLY A 49 10.27 3.39 3.26
C GLY A 49 10.05 4.53 4.23
N SER A 50 8.89 4.58 4.90
CA SER A 50 8.49 5.63 5.84
C SER A 50 8.52 5.17 7.30
N PRO A 51 8.68 6.08 8.27
CA PRO A 51 9.08 7.48 8.09
C PRO A 51 10.54 7.60 7.67
N ASP A 52 10.82 8.48 6.71
CA ASP A 52 12.17 8.74 6.22
C ASP A 52 12.63 10.15 6.62
N PRO A 53 13.59 10.29 7.55
CA PRO A 53 14.14 11.59 7.93
C PRO A 53 14.88 12.29 6.78
N TYR A 54 15.29 11.56 5.73
CA TYR A 54 15.94 12.12 4.56
C TYR A 54 14.96 12.59 3.49
N GLY A 55 13.69 12.16 3.57
CA GLY A 55 12.65 12.45 2.58
C GLY A 55 13.03 11.99 1.17
N LYS A 56 13.60 10.79 1.04
CA LYS A 56 14.09 10.21 -0.23
C LYS A 56 13.48 8.85 -0.58
N HIS A 57 13.01 8.08 0.41
CA HIS A 57 12.52 6.70 0.27
C HIS A 57 13.51 5.77 -0.44
N THR A 58 14.82 5.97 -0.23
CA THR A 58 15.87 5.14 -0.85
C THR A 58 15.87 3.69 -0.36
N ASP A 59 15.31 3.42 0.82
CA ASP A 59 15.19 2.09 1.41
C ASP A 59 13.73 1.56 1.39
N GLY A 60 12.97 1.93 0.35
CA GLY A 60 11.60 1.48 0.16
C GLY A 60 11.09 1.66 -1.28
N MET A 61 9.82 1.32 -1.49
CA MET A 61 9.18 1.37 -2.81
C MET A 61 8.62 2.74 -3.19
N GLY A 62 8.58 3.69 -2.25
CA GLY A 62 8.10 5.02 -2.50
C GLY A 62 9.09 5.88 -3.29
N GLY A 63 8.60 6.95 -3.93
CA GLY A 63 9.44 7.88 -4.69
C GLY A 63 9.59 9.27 -4.06
N ALA A 64 9.40 9.37 -2.74
CA ALA A 64 9.45 10.63 -1.98
C ALA A 64 8.58 11.79 -2.52
N THR A 65 7.47 11.45 -3.18
CA THR A 65 6.41 12.41 -3.54
C THR A 65 5.06 11.85 -3.13
N SER A 66 4.06 12.72 -2.92
CA SER A 66 2.70 12.27 -2.60
C SER A 66 2.11 11.37 -3.70
N SER A 67 2.47 11.59 -4.96
CA SER A 67 2.05 10.79 -6.13
C SER A 67 2.69 9.40 -6.22
N THR A 68 3.73 9.13 -5.42
CA THR A 68 4.49 7.87 -5.44
C THR A 68 4.65 7.23 -4.05
N SER A 69 4.00 7.79 -3.02
CA SER A 69 3.95 7.26 -1.65
C SER A 69 2.56 6.70 -1.34
N LYS A 70 2.18 5.65 -2.06
CA LYS A 70 0.81 5.14 -2.09
C LYS A 70 0.77 3.63 -2.05
N VAL A 71 -0.19 3.09 -1.31
CA VAL A 71 -0.51 1.67 -1.31
C VAL A 71 -1.99 1.44 -1.60
N VAL A 72 -2.30 0.28 -2.14
CA VAL A 72 -3.67 -0.17 -2.41
C VAL A 72 -3.83 -1.60 -1.94
N ILE A 73 -4.94 -1.90 -1.28
CA ILE A 73 -5.34 -3.26 -0.93
C ILE A 73 -6.67 -3.55 -1.65
N LEU A 74 -6.71 -4.65 -2.39
CA LEU A 74 -7.86 -5.15 -3.11
C LEU A 74 -8.37 -6.44 -2.47
N SER A 75 -9.69 -6.60 -2.38
CA SER A 75 -10.33 -7.85 -1.99
C SER A 75 -11.61 -8.05 -2.78
N ARG A 76 -12.08 -9.29 -2.89
CA ARG A 76 -13.41 -9.56 -3.45
C ARG A 76 -14.47 -8.83 -2.61
N SER A 77 -15.34 -8.07 -3.28
CA SER A 77 -16.38 -7.34 -2.55
C SER A 77 -17.45 -8.30 -2.02
N ARG A 78 -18.04 -7.91 -0.88
CA ARG A 78 -19.26 -8.53 -0.35
C ARG A 78 -20.50 -7.69 -0.63
N ARG A 79 -20.33 -6.52 -1.25
CA ARG A 79 -21.43 -5.61 -1.56
C ARG A 79 -22.14 -6.09 -2.83
N PRO A 80 -23.49 -6.05 -2.89
CA PRO A 80 -24.21 -6.32 -4.13
C PRO A 80 -23.70 -5.43 -5.27
N ASP A 81 -23.64 -6.00 -6.47
CA ASP A 81 -23.26 -5.31 -7.73
C ASP A 81 -21.84 -4.74 -7.76
N HIS A 82 -20.93 -5.21 -6.90
CA HIS A 82 -19.53 -4.82 -6.87
C HIS A 82 -18.62 -6.05 -6.94
N ASP A 83 -17.58 -6.00 -7.77
CA ASP A 83 -16.62 -7.11 -7.89
C ASP A 83 -15.53 -7.04 -6.81
N ILE A 84 -15.02 -5.84 -6.55
CA ILE A 84 -13.81 -5.60 -5.75
C ILE A 84 -14.04 -4.46 -4.73
N ASP A 85 -13.63 -4.70 -3.50
CA ASP A 85 -13.42 -3.64 -2.51
C ASP A 85 -12.01 -3.08 -2.68
N TYR A 86 -11.94 -1.76 -2.82
CA TYR A 86 -10.70 -1.01 -3.02
C TYR A 86 -10.43 -0.16 -1.79
N LEU A 87 -9.27 -0.38 -1.15
CA LEU A 87 -8.81 0.40 -0.01
C LEU A 87 -7.50 1.11 -0.37
N PHE A 88 -7.51 2.44 -0.27
CA PHE A 88 -6.36 3.30 -0.55
C PHE A 88 -5.70 3.77 0.74
N GLY A 89 -4.37 3.65 0.81
CA GLY A 89 -3.57 4.23 1.89
C GLY A 89 -2.58 5.25 1.33
N GLN A 90 -2.69 6.50 1.78
CA GLN A 90 -1.66 7.52 1.55
C GLN A 90 -0.61 7.42 2.66
N VAL A 91 0.62 7.05 2.31
CA VAL A 91 1.69 6.92 3.29
C VAL A 91 2.42 8.25 3.41
N ALA A 92 2.52 8.77 4.64
CA ALA A 92 3.29 9.98 4.92
C ALA A 92 4.79 9.71 4.74
N ILE A 93 5.53 10.70 4.26
CA ILE A 93 6.98 10.54 4.00
C ILE A 93 7.77 10.64 5.31
N ASP A 94 7.45 11.63 6.13
CA ASP A 94 8.25 12.10 7.27
C ASP A 94 7.79 11.56 8.62
N ARG A 95 6.58 10.99 8.70
CA ARG A 95 5.96 10.51 9.96
C ARG A 95 5.37 9.10 9.80
N PRO A 96 5.31 8.31 10.88
CA PRO A 96 4.82 6.93 10.84
C PRO A 96 3.28 6.90 10.77
N PHE A 97 2.72 7.33 9.63
CA PHE A 97 1.28 7.47 9.44
C PHE A 97 0.83 7.02 8.06
N VAL A 98 -0.27 6.27 8.02
CA VAL A 98 -0.99 5.92 6.80
C VAL A 98 -2.39 6.52 6.91
N ASP A 99 -2.74 7.38 5.95
CA ASP A 99 -4.07 7.98 5.87
C ASP A 99 -4.98 7.11 5.00
N TRP A 100 -6.07 6.65 5.61
CA TRP A 100 -7.10 5.79 5.00
C TRP A 100 -8.40 6.55 4.71
N SER A 101 -8.46 7.86 4.99
CA SER A 101 -9.69 8.66 4.87
C SER A 101 -10.05 9.06 3.44
N GLY A 102 -9.07 9.01 2.53
CA GLY A 102 -9.20 9.50 1.17
C GLY A 102 -9.42 8.42 0.11
N ASN A 103 -9.62 8.88 -1.12
CA ASN A 103 -9.52 8.08 -2.33
C ASN A 103 -8.38 8.63 -3.21
N CYS A 104 -7.86 7.82 -4.13
CA CYS A 104 -6.98 8.25 -5.20
C CYS A 104 -7.56 7.86 -6.56
N GLY A 105 -8.26 8.79 -7.21
CA GLY A 105 -8.89 8.54 -8.51
C GLY A 105 -7.91 8.11 -9.62
N ASN A 106 -6.65 8.55 -9.54
CA ASN A 106 -5.59 8.08 -10.42
C ASN A 106 -5.35 6.57 -10.29
N LEU A 107 -5.25 6.05 -9.06
CA LEU A 107 -5.01 4.63 -8.83
C LEU A 107 -6.26 3.78 -9.04
N SER A 108 -7.47 4.36 -8.99
CA SER A 108 -8.69 3.66 -9.39
C SER A 108 -8.61 3.14 -10.84
N ALA A 109 -7.93 3.85 -11.75
CA ALA A 109 -7.72 3.40 -13.13
C ALA A 109 -6.84 2.15 -13.25
N ALA A 110 -6.01 1.84 -12.23
CA ALA A 110 -5.20 0.63 -12.19
C ALA A 110 -5.90 -0.54 -11.49
N VAL A 111 -7.06 -0.34 -10.86
CA VAL A 111 -7.78 -1.40 -10.13
C VAL A 111 -8.29 -2.48 -11.08
N GLY A 112 -8.95 -2.11 -12.18
CA GLY A 112 -9.45 -3.09 -13.16
C GLY A 112 -8.35 -4.02 -13.70
N PRO A 113 -7.21 -3.48 -14.19
CA PRO A 113 -6.07 -4.30 -14.62
C PRO A 113 -5.38 -5.11 -13.50
N ALA A 114 -5.57 -4.76 -12.23
CA ALA A 114 -4.95 -5.42 -11.08
C ALA A 114 -5.88 -6.40 -10.33
N ALA A 115 -7.16 -6.44 -10.70
CA ALA A 115 -8.22 -7.23 -10.06
C ALA A 115 -8.15 -8.72 -10.41
#